data_AF-A0A352DQI5-F1
#
_entry.id   AF-A0A352DQI5-F1
#
_cell.length_a   1.000
_cell.length_b   1.000
_cell.length_c   1.000
_cell.angle_alpha   90.00
_cell.angle_beta   90.00
_cell.angle_gamma   90.00
#
_symmetry.space_group_name_H-M   'P 1'
#
loop_
_entity.id
_entity.type
_entity.pdbx_description
1 polymer ?
#
loop_
_entity_poly.entity_id
_entity_poly.type
_entity_poly.pdbx_seq_one_letter_code
_entity_poly.pdbx_strand_id
1 'polypeptide(L)'
;IDFDFFKRIRSFCKGKKPDFWLMGEIIHGDYNRWANPEMLDSVTNYECYKGLYSSHNDKNYFEIDYSINRQSGMNGGIYRNIDLYNFADNHDVNRLASTVSNPAYLPLIYTLMYAMPGIPSIYYGSEYGIQGRKENGSDDNLRPCLHLADMERENTGLYDHIVKLGRAYKAYPALRNGSYERIAITNQQLLFRKSLGDQNIYVALNLGDYSYTFSFGAQGECLTDVFTGSEVPVNGGNVSLELQPFSSMILVSRDEFCTADDSTAAVSQEQPEEAVQEDESAAELVEGARYRHFKGGEYELLAVARHSESNEELVIYRSVSDGQVWARPKSMFTGMAGDVRRFTKLD
;
A
#
# COMPACT_ATOMS: atom_id res chain seq x y z
N ILE A 1 6.42 1.57 35.36
CA ILE A 1 5.00 1.63 35.76
C ILE A 1 4.61 0.23 36.22
N ASP A 2 3.93 0.10 37.36
CA ASP A 2 3.53 -1.21 37.91
C ASP A 2 2.30 -1.80 37.21
N PHE A 3 2.09 -3.11 37.34
CA PHE A 3 0.97 -3.80 36.69
C PHE A 3 -0.40 -3.41 37.25
N ASP A 4 -0.50 -3.09 38.55
CA ASP A 4 -1.79 -2.69 39.15
C ASP A 4 -2.27 -1.34 38.63
N PHE A 5 -1.34 -0.43 38.28
CA PHE A 5 -1.68 0.77 37.53
C PHE A 5 -2.34 0.45 36.19
N PHE A 6 -1.79 -0.48 35.40
CA PHE A 6 -2.38 -0.86 34.11
C PHE A 6 -3.74 -1.55 34.25
N LYS A 7 -3.95 -2.36 35.31
CA LYS A 7 -5.26 -2.94 35.59
C LYS A 7 -6.31 -1.87 35.93
N ARG A 8 -5.92 -0.88 36.75
CA ARG A 8 -6.80 0.25 37.12
C ARG A 8 -7.14 1.12 35.92
N ILE A 9 -6.17 1.47 35.07
CA ILE A 9 -6.43 2.29 33.88
C ILE A 9 -7.34 1.57 32.90
N ARG A 10 -7.15 0.25 32.70
CA ARG A 10 -8.05 -0.56 31.87
C ARG A 10 -9.47 -0.54 32.41
N SER A 11 -9.66 -0.88 33.68
CA SER A 11 -10.98 -0.90 34.31
C SER A 11 -11.68 0.46 34.19
N PHE A 12 -10.95 1.55 34.46
CA PHE A 12 -11.46 2.91 34.33
C PHE A 12 -11.89 3.24 32.89
N CYS A 13 -11.01 3.03 31.90
CA CYS A 13 -11.29 3.33 30.49
C CYS A 13 -12.44 2.48 29.95
N LYS A 14 -12.43 1.16 30.19
CA LYS A 14 -13.48 0.23 29.73
C LYS A 14 -14.82 0.51 30.41
N GLY A 15 -14.80 0.98 31.67
CA GLY A 15 -15.99 1.46 32.37
C GLY A 15 -16.59 2.76 31.80
N LYS A 16 -15.80 3.56 31.06
CA LYS A 16 -16.28 4.75 30.35
C LYS A 16 -16.74 4.44 28.92
N LYS A 17 -16.00 3.59 28.21
CA LYS A 17 -16.27 3.18 26.84
C LYS A 17 -15.77 1.74 26.65
N PRO A 18 -16.65 0.74 26.46
CA PRO A 18 -16.26 -0.68 26.41
C PRO A 18 -15.23 -1.02 25.32
N ASP A 19 -15.30 -0.33 24.19
CA ASP A 19 -14.40 -0.44 23.04
C ASP A 19 -13.22 0.54 23.09
N PHE A 20 -12.97 1.22 24.23
CA PHE A 20 -11.81 2.11 24.38
C PHE A 20 -10.51 1.30 24.26
N TRP A 21 -9.75 1.54 23.21
CA TRP A 21 -8.54 0.79 22.90
C TRP A 21 -7.32 1.32 23.65
N LEU A 22 -6.58 0.43 24.32
CA LEU A 22 -5.37 0.75 25.08
C LEU A 22 -4.14 0.12 24.44
N MET A 23 -3.23 0.96 23.95
CA MET A 23 -1.95 0.55 23.39
C MET A 23 -0.81 1.12 24.23
N GLY A 24 0.24 0.33 24.48
CA GLY A 24 1.44 0.78 25.19
C GLY A 24 2.71 0.59 24.38
N GLU A 25 3.66 1.50 24.56
CA GLU A 25 5.00 1.37 24.02
C GLU A 25 5.81 0.39 24.86
N ILE A 26 6.09 -0.79 24.32
CA ILE A 26 6.93 -1.82 24.93
C ILE A 26 8.02 -2.20 23.92
N ILE A 27 9.24 -1.77 24.21
CA ILE A 27 10.38 -1.91 23.30
C ILE A 27 11.07 -3.28 23.37
N HIS A 28 10.91 -4.03 24.48
CA HIS A 28 11.59 -5.30 24.70
C HIS A 28 10.85 -6.21 25.69
N GLY A 29 11.22 -7.50 25.70
CA GLY A 29 10.71 -8.50 26.63
C GLY A 29 9.47 -9.24 26.11
N ASP A 30 8.80 -9.95 27.01
CA ASP A 30 7.59 -10.71 26.70
C ASP A 30 6.36 -9.79 26.69
N TYR A 31 5.76 -9.58 25.52
CA TYR A 31 4.61 -8.70 25.33
C TYR A 31 3.35 -9.19 26.03
N ASN A 32 3.19 -10.51 26.27
CA ASN A 32 2.02 -11.06 26.99
C ASN A 32 1.91 -10.53 28.42
N ARG A 33 3.04 -10.12 29.01
CA ARG A 33 3.06 -9.54 30.35
C ARG A 33 2.35 -8.19 30.42
N TRP A 34 2.20 -7.50 29.29
CA TRP A 34 1.65 -6.14 29.22
C TRP A 34 0.33 -6.09 28.44
N ALA A 35 0.28 -6.75 27.28
CA ALA A 35 -0.94 -6.90 26.48
C ALA A 35 -1.65 -8.22 26.81
N ASN A 36 -2.82 -8.11 27.43
CA ASN A 36 -3.66 -9.23 27.82
C ASN A 36 -5.05 -8.70 28.28
N PRO A 37 -6.04 -9.58 28.52
CA PRO A 37 -7.40 -9.16 28.88
C PRO A 37 -7.53 -8.31 30.16
N GLU A 38 -6.50 -8.24 31.01
CA GLU A 38 -6.51 -7.45 32.26
C GLU A 38 -5.82 -6.08 32.13
N MET A 39 -4.98 -5.86 31.12
CA MET A 39 -4.14 -4.66 31.00
C MET A 39 -4.29 -3.99 29.62
N LEU A 40 -3.27 -4.03 28.76
CA LEU A 40 -3.30 -3.37 27.45
C LEU A 40 -3.98 -4.26 26.41
N ASP A 41 -4.63 -3.65 25.42
CA ASP A 41 -5.19 -4.38 24.27
C ASP A 41 -4.11 -4.68 23.22
N SER A 42 -3.06 -3.86 23.13
CA SER A 42 -1.95 -4.03 22.19
C SER A 42 -0.66 -3.37 22.70
N VAL A 43 0.47 -3.71 22.07
CA VAL A 43 1.76 -3.07 22.28
C VAL A 43 2.51 -2.92 20.95
N THR A 44 3.50 -2.02 20.93
CA THR A 44 4.40 -1.79 19.79
C THR A 44 5.18 -3.05 19.37
N ASN A 45 5.17 -3.38 18.08
CA ASN A 45 5.87 -4.54 17.53
C ASN A 45 7.33 -4.23 17.13
N TYR A 46 8.19 -3.94 18.11
CA TYR A 46 9.60 -3.64 17.84
C TYR A 46 10.39 -4.82 17.25
N GLU A 47 9.98 -6.06 17.55
CA GLU A 47 10.59 -7.27 17.01
C GLU A 47 10.41 -7.36 15.49
N CYS A 48 9.21 -7.11 14.95
CA CYS A 48 9.01 -7.07 13.50
C CYS A 48 9.40 -5.75 12.86
N TYR A 49 9.33 -4.61 13.56
CA TYR A 49 9.81 -3.31 13.05
C TYR A 49 11.24 -3.42 12.47
N LYS A 50 12.16 -4.03 13.23
CA LYS A 50 13.54 -4.22 12.74
C LYS A 50 13.56 -5.11 11.51
N GLY A 51 12.92 -6.27 11.60
CA GLY A 51 12.87 -7.27 10.53
C GLY A 51 12.27 -6.73 9.24
N LEU A 52 11.31 -5.79 9.31
CA LEU A 52 10.69 -5.18 8.14
C LEU A 52 11.73 -4.49 7.25
N TYR A 53 12.59 -3.63 7.79
CA TYR A 53 13.60 -2.96 6.96
C TYR A 53 14.87 -3.80 6.76
N SER A 54 15.32 -4.56 7.77
CA SER A 54 16.58 -5.32 7.68
C SER A 54 16.48 -6.45 6.66
N SER A 55 15.38 -7.20 6.65
CA SER A 55 15.17 -8.28 5.68
C SER A 55 15.18 -7.79 4.23
N HIS A 56 14.74 -6.56 3.98
CA HIS A 56 14.78 -5.94 2.65
C HIS A 56 16.19 -5.45 2.29
N ASN A 57 16.88 -4.79 3.23
CA ASN A 57 18.25 -4.31 3.03
C ASN A 57 19.25 -5.46 2.83
N ASP A 58 19.14 -6.50 3.64
CA ASP A 58 20.04 -7.66 3.65
C ASP A 58 19.60 -8.73 2.64
N LYS A 59 18.46 -8.53 1.96
CA LYS A 59 17.88 -9.46 0.98
C LYS A 59 17.69 -10.86 1.58
N ASN A 60 17.03 -10.92 2.74
CA ASN A 60 16.84 -12.12 3.51
C ASN A 60 15.45 -12.20 4.16
N TYR A 61 14.45 -12.65 3.41
CA TYR A 61 13.09 -12.81 3.92
C TYR A 61 12.94 -13.88 5.02
N PHE A 62 13.90 -14.79 5.19
CA PHE A 62 13.85 -15.76 6.30
C PHE A 62 13.84 -15.07 7.67
N GLU A 63 14.45 -13.89 7.80
CA GLU A 63 14.49 -13.13 9.07
C GLU A 63 13.09 -12.66 9.51
N ILE A 64 12.36 -12.00 8.60
CA ILE A 64 11.04 -11.46 8.90
C ILE A 64 9.98 -12.58 8.96
N ASP A 65 10.06 -13.59 8.09
CA ASP A 65 9.20 -14.78 8.15
C ASP A 65 9.34 -15.51 9.49
N TYR A 66 10.58 -15.70 9.97
CA TYR A 66 10.81 -16.31 11.28
C TYR A 66 10.15 -15.49 12.41
N SER A 67 10.33 -14.16 12.38
CA SER A 67 9.75 -13.26 13.39
C SER A 67 8.21 -13.31 13.37
N ILE A 68 7.60 -13.25 12.19
CA ILE A 68 6.14 -13.36 12.03
C ILE A 68 5.63 -14.71 12.55
N ASN A 69 6.25 -15.83 12.16
CA ASN A 69 5.84 -17.16 12.61
C ASN A 69 6.02 -17.35 14.12
N ARG A 70 7.10 -16.82 14.69
CA ARG A 70 7.34 -16.88 16.14
C ARG A 70 6.25 -16.13 16.91
N GLN A 71 5.81 -14.98 16.41
CA GLN A 71 4.77 -14.18 17.06
C GLN A 71 3.37 -14.76 16.85
N SER A 72 3.02 -15.10 15.60
CA SER A 72 1.63 -15.33 15.19
C SER A 72 1.42 -16.58 14.33
N GLY A 73 2.43 -17.44 14.20
CA GLY A 73 2.32 -18.69 13.45
C GLY A 73 1.35 -19.68 14.08
N MET A 74 0.68 -20.48 13.24
CA MET A 74 -0.33 -21.46 13.68
C MET A 74 0.25 -22.52 14.63
N ASN A 75 1.54 -22.82 14.51
CA ASN A 75 2.23 -23.85 15.30
C ASN A 75 2.79 -23.32 16.63
N GLY A 76 2.00 -22.51 17.34
CA GLY A 76 2.35 -22.04 18.69
C GLY A 76 2.97 -20.65 18.77
N GLY A 77 2.58 -19.72 17.89
CA GLY A 77 2.96 -18.32 17.97
C GLY A 77 2.68 -17.72 19.36
N ILE A 78 3.69 -17.06 19.93
CA ILE A 78 3.67 -16.65 21.34
C ILE A 78 2.74 -15.47 21.63
N TYR A 79 2.31 -14.73 20.59
CA TYR A 79 1.45 -13.55 20.66
C TYR A 79 0.17 -13.69 19.84
N ARG A 80 -0.24 -14.92 19.49
CA ARG A 80 -1.43 -15.21 18.65
C ARG A 80 -2.76 -14.60 19.12
N ASN A 81 -2.86 -14.20 20.38
CA ASN A 81 -4.06 -13.59 20.97
C ASN A 81 -3.94 -12.06 21.11
N ILE A 82 -2.90 -11.47 20.53
CA ILE A 82 -2.59 -10.04 20.62
C ILE A 82 -2.38 -9.52 19.20
N ASP A 83 -3.22 -8.57 18.80
CA ASP A 83 -2.99 -7.82 17.58
C ASP A 83 -1.95 -6.72 17.87
N LEU A 84 -0.67 -7.03 17.63
CA LEU A 84 0.43 -6.10 17.87
C LEU A 84 0.37 -4.88 16.94
N TYR A 85 0.87 -3.75 17.43
CA TYR A 85 0.95 -2.51 16.67
C TYR A 85 2.18 -2.53 15.74
N ASN A 86 1.95 -2.81 14.46
CA ASN A 86 2.98 -2.91 13.43
C ASN A 86 3.30 -1.52 12.88
N PHE A 87 4.58 -1.17 12.85
CA PHE A 87 5.05 0.10 12.30
C PHE A 87 6.42 -0.11 11.63
N ALA A 88 6.71 0.69 10.62
CA ALA A 88 8.00 0.68 9.92
C ALA A 88 8.89 1.87 10.33
N ASP A 89 8.29 2.92 10.88
CA ASP A 89 8.96 4.06 11.52
C ASP A 89 8.00 4.77 12.48
N ASN A 90 8.54 5.67 13.31
CA ASN A 90 7.80 6.50 14.25
C ASN A 90 8.65 7.72 14.67
N HIS A 91 8.21 8.45 15.69
CA HIS A 91 8.88 9.65 16.21
C HIS A 91 10.15 9.37 17.02
N ASP A 92 10.50 8.10 17.26
CA ASP A 92 11.64 7.62 18.06
C ASP A 92 12.61 6.74 17.27
N VAL A 93 12.36 6.48 16.00
CA VAL A 93 13.25 5.71 15.13
C VAL A 93 13.44 6.41 13.79
N ASN A 94 14.54 6.11 13.10
CA ASN A 94 14.80 6.69 11.79
C ASN A 94 13.62 6.44 10.84
N ARG A 95 13.32 7.42 9.99
CA ARG A 95 12.28 7.26 8.98
C ARG A 95 12.64 6.12 8.03
N LEU A 96 11.64 5.38 7.58
CA LEU A 96 11.85 4.19 6.75
C LEU A 96 12.60 4.55 5.46
N ALA A 97 12.19 5.65 4.81
CA ALA A 97 12.81 6.15 3.57
C ALA A 97 14.28 6.54 3.72
N SER A 98 14.75 6.81 4.95
CA SER A 98 16.16 7.02 5.25
C SER A 98 16.89 5.75 5.69
N THR A 99 16.15 4.70 6.04
CA THR A 99 16.71 3.45 6.60
C THR A 99 16.92 2.39 5.52
N VAL A 100 16.05 2.34 4.51
CA VAL A 100 16.20 1.42 3.38
C VAL A 100 17.35 1.84 2.46
N SER A 101 18.07 0.87 1.91
CA SER A 101 19.16 1.11 0.96
C SER A 101 18.68 1.38 -0.47
N ASN A 102 17.44 1.00 -0.79
CA ASN A 102 16.82 1.21 -2.09
C ASN A 102 15.36 1.68 -1.90
N PRO A 103 14.96 2.85 -2.45
CA PRO A 103 13.58 3.35 -2.39
C PRO A 103 12.55 2.38 -2.98
N ALA A 104 12.93 1.53 -3.93
CA ALA A 104 12.05 0.51 -4.50
C ALA A 104 11.56 -0.52 -3.48
N TYR A 105 12.17 -0.59 -2.28
CA TYR A 105 11.73 -1.49 -1.21
C TYR A 105 10.52 -0.95 -0.44
N LEU A 106 10.25 0.36 -0.49
CA LEU A 106 9.18 0.98 0.30
C LEU A 106 7.81 0.32 0.03
N PRO A 107 7.35 0.15 -1.22
CA PRO A 107 6.06 -0.50 -1.49
C PRO A 107 5.99 -1.93 -0.94
N LEU A 108 7.09 -2.70 -1.02
CA LEU A 108 7.15 -4.09 -0.52
C LEU A 108 7.05 -4.14 1.01
N ILE A 109 7.75 -3.24 1.70
CA ILE A 109 7.72 -3.15 3.16
C ILE A 109 6.31 -2.78 3.64
N TYR A 110 5.65 -1.83 2.99
CA TYR A 110 4.28 -1.47 3.34
C TYR A 110 3.31 -2.60 3.00
N THR A 111 3.44 -3.28 1.86
CA THR A 111 2.62 -4.45 1.53
C THR A 111 2.76 -5.53 2.61
N LEU A 112 3.99 -5.83 3.05
CA LEU A 112 4.24 -6.79 4.13
C LEU A 112 3.65 -6.33 5.46
N MET A 113 3.83 -5.06 5.84
CA MET A 113 3.31 -4.49 7.09
C MET A 113 1.78 -4.54 7.17
N TYR A 114 1.09 -4.31 6.04
CA TYR A 114 -0.37 -4.38 5.94
C TYR A 114 -0.91 -5.82 5.92
N ALA A 115 -0.14 -6.78 5.43
CA ALA A 115 -0.59 -8.16 5.25
C ALA A 115 -0.13 -9.12 6.36
N MET A 116 0.90 -8.76 7.14
CA MET A 116 1.31 -9.55 8.30
C MET A 116 0.29 -9.42 9.45
N PRO A 117 0.21 -10.39 10.38
CA PRO A 117 -0.66 -10.29 11.57
C PRO A 117 -0.39 -9.05 12.41
N GLY A 118 -1.44 -8.39 12.88
CA GLY A 118 -1.39 -7.18 13.70
C GLY A 118 -2.06 -5.97 13.03
N ILE A 119 -1.86 -4.80 13.63
CA ILE A 119 -2.49 -3.54 13.25
C ILE A 119 -1.43 -2.67 12.57
N PRO A 120 -1.52 -2.41 11.26
CA PRO A 120 -0.58 -1.54 10.56
C PRO A 120 -0.77 -0.08 10.98
N SER A 121 0.35 0.62 11.17
CA SER A 121 0.41 2.04 11.46
C SER A 121 1.37 2.74 10.51
N ILE A 122 0.95 3.88 9.98
CA ILE A 122 1.79 4.77 9.18
C ILE A 122 2.12 6.00 10.00
N TYR A 123 3.39 6.38 10.04
CA TYR A 123 3.83 7.63 10.61
C TYR A 123 3.66 8.77 9.60
N TYR A 124 3.23 9.94 10.06
CA TYR A 124 2.82 11.02 9.17
C TYR A 124 3.92 11.42 8.18
N GLY A 125 3.58 11.52 6.90
CA GLY A 125 4.50 11.83 5.82
C GLY A 125 5.31 10.64 5.30
N SER A 126 5.33 9.50 5.99
CA SER A 126 6.03 8.32 5.50
C SER A 126 5.36 7.70 4.26
N GLU A 127 4.08 8.03 4.02
CA GLU A 127 3.35 7.71 2.80
C GLU A 127 3.86 8.46 1.55
N TYR A 128 4.59 9.56 1.74
CA TYR A 128 5.30 10.29 0.68
C TYR A 128 6.80 9.97 0.66
N GLY A 129 7.25 9.07 1.53
CA GLY A 129 8.66 8.69 1.64
C GLY A 129 9.53 9.78 2.27
N ILE A 130 8.99 10.56 3.20
CA ILE A 130 9.77 11.59 3.90
C ILE A 130 10.95 10.98 4.64
N GLN A 131 12.10 11.63 4.46
CA GLN A 131 13.37 11.24 5.04
C GLN A 131 13.60 11.89 6.41
N GLY A 132 14.38 11.22 7.26
CA GLY A 132 14.72 11.69 8.60
C GLY A 132 15.56 10.67 9.36
N ARG A 133 16.61 11.13 10.03
CA ARG A 133 17.49 10.31 10.88
C ARG A 133 17.75 11.01 12.21
N LYS A 134 17.91 10.22 13.28
CA LYS A 134 18.44 10.73 14.54
C LYS A 134 19.89 11.17 14.33
N GLU A 135 20.18 12.42 14.67
CA GLU A 135 21.50 13.02 14.51
C GLU A 135 21.86 13.82 15.75
N ASN A 136 23.12 13.76 16.17
CA ASN A 136 23.65 14.52 17.31
C ASN A 136 22.86 14.33 18.63
N GLY A 137 22.22 13.16 18.81
CA GLY A 137 21.36 12.88 19.97
C GLY A 137 19.99 13.54 19.93
N SER A 138 19.62 14.21 18.84
CA SER A 138 18.28 14.79 18.62
C SER A 138 17.42 13.89 17.74
N ASP A 139 16.10 13.96 17.97
CA ASP A 139 15.05 13.36 17.18
C ASP A 139 14.27 14.38 16.33
N ASP A 140 14.68 15.65 16.30
CA ASP A 140 13.98 16.73 15.58
C ASP A 140 13.79 16.41 14.10
N ASN A 141 14.82 15.81 13.47
CA ASN A 141 14.79 15.38 12.07
C ASN A 141 13.78 14.25 11.80
N LEU A 142 13.27 13.57 12.83
CA LEU A 142 12.17 12.61 12.70
C LEU A 142 10.80 13.30 12.69
N ARG A 143 10.73 14.57 13.12
CA ARG A 143 9.50 15.35 13.33
C ARG A 143 9.46 16.62 12.45
N PRO A 144 9.79 16.55 11.14
CA PRO A 144 9.72 17.73 10.28
C PRO A 144 8.30 18.30 10.24
N CYS A 145 8.22 19.63 10.16
CA CYS A 145 6.99 20.31 9.78
C CYS A 145 6.73 20.05 8.30
N LEU A 146 5.50 19.64 7.95
CA LEU A 146 5.12 19.35 6.57
C LEU A 146 4.20 20.43 6.02
N HIS A 147 4.48 20.83 4.79
CA HIS A 147 3.64 21.75 4.04
C HIS A 147 2.79 20.93 3.06
N LEU A 148 1.51 20.75 3.38
CA LEU A 148 0.60 19.86 2.64
C LEU A 148 0.52 20.18 1.13
N ALA A 149 0.65 21.46 0.76
CA ALA A 149 0.62 21.90 -0.63
C ALA A 149 1.80 21.37 -1.47
N ASP A 150 2.92 21.03 -0.83
CA ASP A 150 4.10 20.48 -1.49
C ASP A 150 4.01 18.95 -1.62
N MET A 151 3.22 18.30 -0.76
CA MET A 151 3.08 16.84 -0.70
C MET A 151 2.32 16.27 -1.90
N GLU A 152 1.32 16.98 -2.43
CA GLU A 152 0.55 16.54 -3.60
C GLU A 152 1.39 16.46 -4.89
N ARG A 153 2.62 17.00 -4.89
CA ARG A 153 3.48 17.08 -6.08
C ARG A 153 4.58 16.02 -6.10
N GLU A 154 4.91 15.43 -4.96
CA GLU A 154 6.08 14.54 -4.81
C GLU A 154 5.65 13.12 -4.45
N ASN A 155 6.20 12.13 -5.18
CA ASN A 155 6.14 10.71 -4.85
C ASN A 155 4.72 10.09 -4.74
N THR A 156 3.83 10.45 -5.67
CA THR A 156 2.43 9.95 -5.71
C THR A 156 2.34 8.43 -5.78
N GLY A 157 3.32 7.73 -6.38
CA GLY A 157 3.28 6.28 -6.52
C GLY A 157 3.25 5.51 -5.19
N LEU A 158 4.04 5.93 -4.20
CA LEU A 158 4.03 5.30 -2.87
C LEU A 158 2.72 5.61 -2.12
N TYR A 159 2.27 6.86 -2.20
CA TYR A 159 1.00 7.28 -1.63
C TYR A 159 -0.16 6.48 -2.21
N ASP A 160 -0.26 6.38 -3.54
CA ASP A 160 -1.29 5.62 -4.25
C ASP A 160 -1.26 4.14 -3.88
N HIS A 161 -0.06 3.57 -3.74
CA HIS A 161 0.12 2.19 -3.28
C HIS A 161 -0.44 1.99 -1.86
N ILE A 162 -0.12 2.90 -0.94
CA ILE A 162 -0.60 2.86 0.44
C ILE A 162 -2.12 3.08 0.53
N VAL A 163 -2.69 3.97 -0.31
CA VAL A 163 -4.14 4.14 -0.42
C VAL A 163 -4.81 2.83 -0.86
N LYS A 164 -4.24 2.15 -1.87
CA LYS A 164 -4.73 0.83 -2.30
C LYS A 164 -4.61 -0.21 -1.19
N LEU A 165 -3.50 -0.24 -0.44
CA LEU A 165 -3.33 -1.11 0.73
C LEU A 165 -4.39 -0.83 1.81
N GLY A 166 -4.67 0.44 2.11
CA GLY A 166 -5.72 0.82 3.06
C GLY A 166 -7.11 0.37 2.61
N ARG A 167 -7.43 0.52 1.32
CA ARG A 167 -8.68 0.02 0.73
C ARG A 167 -8.76 -1.51 0.79
N ALA A 168 -7.70 -2.21 0.41
CA ALA A 168 -7.60 -3.67 0.50
C ALA A 168 -7.77 -4.15 1.95
N TYR A 169 -7.05 -3.53 2.89
CA TYR A 169 -7.13 -3.85 4.30
C TYR A 169 -8.54 -3.65 4.86
N LYS A 170 -9.33 -2.68 4.33
CA LYS A 170 -10.75 -2.48 4.68
C LYS A 170 -11.69 -3.46 3.98
N ALA A 171 -11.45 -3.77 2.70
CA ALA A 171 -12.30 -4.66 1.91
C ALA A 171 -12.19 -6.13 2.35
N TYR A 172 -11.01 -6.57 2.79
CA TYR A 172 -10.72 -7.98 3.00
C TYR A 172 -10.44 -8.33 4.47
N PRO A 173 -11.42 -8.88 5.22
CA PRO A 173 -11.24 -9.29 6.61
C PRO A 173 -10.08 -10.26 6.85
N ALA A 174 -9.77 -11.16 5.93
CA ALA A 174 -8.66 -12.09 6.08
C ALA A 174 -7.29 -11.40 6.11
N LEU A 175 -7.11 -10.24 5.45
CA LEU A 175 -5.86 -9.46 5.62
C LEU A 175 -5.68 -9.00 7.07
N ARG A 176 -6.76 -8.56 7.71
CA ARG A 176 -6.75 -8.05 9.08
C ARG A 176 -6.58 -9.16 10.12
N ASN A 177 -7.47 -10.15 10.06
CA ASN A 177 -7.65 -11.13 11.14
C ASN A 177 -7.34 -12.57 10.73
N GLY A 178 -6.95 -12.81 9.48
CA GLY A 178 -6.67 -14.15 8.99
C GLY A 178 -5.39 -14.75 9.55
N SER A 179 -5.35 -16.08 9.66
CA SER A 179 -4.16 -16.82 10.06
C SER A 179 -3.08 -16.71 8.99
N TYR A 180 -1.84 -16.50 9.42
CA TYR A 180 -0.67 -16.45 8.55
C TYR A 180 -0.12 -17.86 8.30
N GLU A 181 0.12 -18.18 7.03
CA GLU A 181 0.79 -19.42 6.60
C GLU A 181 1.76 -19.12 5.46
N ARG A 182 3.02 -19.49 5.65
CA ARG A 182 4.04 -19.40 4.59
C ARG A 182 3.84 -20.50 3.56
N ILE A 183 3.74 -20.11 2.28
CA ILE A 183 3.62 -21.02 1.14
C ILE A 183 4.99 -21.27 0.49
N ALA A 184 5.74 -20.20 0.21
CA ALA A 184 7.07 -20.30 -0.37
C ALA A 184 7.98 -19.18 0.16
N ILE A 185 9.27 -19.48 0.30
CA ILE A 185 10.28 -18.52 0.73
C ILE A 185 11.63 -18.82 0.09
N THR A 186 12.30 -17.75 -0.32
CA THR A 186 13.72 -17.70 -0.65
C THR A 186 14.33 -16.50 0.07
N ASN A 187 15.61 -16.19 -0.18
CA ASN A 187 16.24 -14.97 0.30
C ASN A 187 15.49 -13.69 -0.14
N GLN A 188 15.00 -13.65 -1.38
CA GLN A 188 14.44 -12.44 -2.01
C GLN A 188 12.97 -12.58 -2.41
N GLN A 189 12.36 -13.74 -2.20
CA GLN A 189 10.98 -13.99 -2.57
C GLN A 189 10.20 -14.56 -1.39
N LEU A 190 9.01 -14.01 -1.15
CA LEU A 190 8.13 -14.46 -0.08
C LEU A 190 6.70 -14.56 -0.62
N LEU A 191 6.09 -15.72 -0.45
CA LEU A 191 4.68 -15.96 -0.70
C LEU A 191 4.05 -16.56 0.55
N PHE A 192 3.02 -15.91 1.05
CA PHE A 192 2.24 -16.41 2.17
C PHE A 192 0.75 -16.25 1.93
N ARG A 193 -0.02 -16.99 2.70
CA ARG A 193 -1.47 -17.01 2.68
C ARG A 193 -2.02 -16.45 3.99
N LYS A 194 -3.07 -15.65 3.87
CA LYS A 194 -3.92 -15.16 4.97
C LYS A 194 -5.29 -15.80 4.82
N SER A 195 -5.71 -16.58 5.82
CA SER A 195 -6.97 -17.34 5.76
C SER A 195 -7.92 -16.93 6.89
N LEU A 196 -9.18 -16.64 6.56
CA LEU A 196 -10.24 -16.41 7.56
C LEU A 196 -11.56 -16.99 7.05
N GLY A 197 -12.03 -18.06 7.70
CA GLY A 197 -13.17 -18.82 7.18
C GLY A 197 -12.84 -19.38 5.80
N ASP A 198 -13.69 -19.10 4.82
CA ASP A 198 -13.49 -19.52 3.42
C ASP A 198 -12.61 -18.54 2.61
N GLN A 199 -12.35 -17.34 3.14
CA GLN A 199 -11.55 -16.32 2.46
C GLN A 199 -10.06 -16.65 2.53
N ASN A 200 -9.43 -16.75 1.36
CA ASN A 200 -8.00 -17.01 1.20
C ASN A 200 -7.36 -15.89 0.39
N ILE A 201 -6.34 -15.26 0.96
CA ILE A 201 -5.61 -14.16 0.33
C ILE A 201 -4.15 -14.54 0.23
N TYR A 202 -3.59 -14.47 -0.97
CA TYR A 202 -2.19 -14.76 -1.23
C TYR A 202 -1.43 -13.46 -1.40
N VAL A 203 -0.34 -13.31 -0.66
CA VAL A 203 0.51 -12.12 -0.72
C VAL A 203 1.90 -12.53 -1.17
N ALA A 204 2.31 -11.99 -2.31
CA ALA A 204 3.58 -12.30 -2.97
C ALA A 204 4.46 -11.06 -3.00
N LEU A 205 5.75 -11.25 -2.67
CA LEU A 205 6.78 -10.21 -2.66
C LEU A 205 7.98 -10.71 -3.46
N ASN A 206 8.45 -9.90 -4.42
CA ASN A 206 9.70 -10.13 -5.13
C ASN A 206 10.65 -8.96 -4.91
N LEU A 207 11.61 -9.17 -4.00
CA LEU A 207 12.70 -8.25 -3.69
C LEU A 207 13.84 -8.31 -4.71
N GLY A 208 13.83 -9.32 -5.59
CA GLY A 208 14.84 -9.49 -6.62
C GLY A 208 14.80 -8.35 -7.64
N ASP A 209 15.96 -8.09 -8.24
CA ASP A 209 16.14 -7.25 -9.43
C ASP A 209 15.86 -8.03 -10.74
N TYR A 210 15.22 -9.19 -10.63
CA TYR A 210 14.86 -10.10 -11.71
C TYR A 210 13.41 -10.58 -11.52
N SER A 211 12.73 -10.91 -12.61
CA SER A 211 11.40 -11.52 -12.54
C SER A 211 11.47 -12.90 -11.91
N TYR A 212 10.48 -13.24 -11.08
CA TYR A 212 10.41 -14.54 -10.41
C TYR A 212 9.01 -15.13 -10.53
N THR A 213 8.95 -16.43 -10.83
CA THR A 213 7.68 -17.16 -10.94
C THR A 213 7.49 -18.06 -9.72
N PHE A 214 6.42 -17.81 -8.95
CA PHE A 214 5.96 -18.74 -7.94
C PHE A 214 5.09 -19.83 -8.57
N SER A 215 5.21 -21.05 -8.06
CA SER A 215 4.28 -22.14 -8.34
C SER A 215 3.69 -22.64 -7.02
N PHE A 216 2.37 -22.57 -6.89
CA PHE A 216 1.67 -22.96 -5.65
C PHE A 216 0.24 -23.42 -5.92
N GLY A 217 -0.34 -24.12 -4.95
CA GLY A 217 -1.72 -24.58 -5.00
C GLY A 217 -2.71 -23.48 -4.55
N ALA A 218 -3.79 -23.30 -5.31
CA ALA A 218 -4.89 -22.43 -4.93
C ALA A 218 -6.25 -23.05 -5.26
N GLN A 219 -7.29 -22.61 -4.56
CA GLN A 219 -8.67 -22.98 -4.84
C GLN A 219 -9.32 -21.97 -5.79
N GLY A 220 -10.42 -22.37 -6.43
CA GLY A 220 -11.14 -21.56 -7.42
C GLY A 220 -10.58 -21.69 -8.83
N GLU A 221 -11.20 -21.00 -9.78
CA GLU A 221 -10.81 -21.00 -11.20
C GLU A 221 -9.80 -19.89 -11.52
N CYS A 222 -9.84 -18.79 -10.76
CA CYS A 222 -9.05 -17.60 -11.02
C CYS A 222 -8.86 -16.78 -9.74
N LEU A 223 -7.66 -16.23 -9.59
CA LEU A 223 -7.34 -15.21 -8.59
C LEU A 223 -7.26 -13.84 -9.28
N THR A 224 -7.48 -12.77 -8.53
CA THR A 224 -7.41 -11.41 -9.05
C THR A 224 -6.48 -10.57 -8.17
N ASP A 225 -5.54 -9.84 -8.80
CA ASP A 225 -4.66 -8.90 -8.11
C ASP A 225 -5.41 -7.65 -7.69
N VAL A 226 -5.42 -7.38 -6.39
CA VAL A 226 -6.09 -6.23 -5.75
C VAL A 226 -5.55 -4.90 -6.25
N PHE A 227 -4.29 -4.83 -6.70
CA PHE A 227 -3.70 -3.56 -7.11
C PHE A 227 -4.00 -3.16 -8.56
N THR A 228 -4.13 -4.15 -9.45
CA THR A 228 -4.25 -3.94 -10.90
C THR A 228 -5.56 -4.47 -11.49
N GLY A 229 -6.27 -5.35 -10.80
CA GLY A 229 -7.40 -6.10 -11.35
C GLY A 229 -7.00 -7.23 -12.29
N SER A 230 -5.69 -7.49 -12.46
CA SER A 230 -5.22 -8.54 -13.36
C SER A 230 -5.67 -9.92 -12.87
N GLU A 231 -6.20 -10.71 -13.78
CA GLU A 231 -6.61 -12.09 -13.54
C GLU A 231 -5.42 -13.05 -13.64
N VAL A 232 -5.31 -13.96 -12.67
CA VAL A 232 -4.30 -15.01 -12.61
C VAL A 232 -5.03 -16.36 -12.62
N PRO A 233 -4.93 -17.15 -13.70
CA PRO A 233 -5.68 -18.40 -13.82
C PRO A 233 -5.17 -19.48 -12.86
N VAL A 234 -6.08 -20.29 -12.33
CA VAL A 234 -5.80 -21.47 -11.52
C VAL A 234 -6.00 -22.71 -12.39
N ASN A 235 -4.90 -23.31 -12.87
CA ASN A 235 -4.94 -24.44 -13.79
C ASN A 235 -4.81 -25.76 -13.04
N GLY A 236 -5.93 -26.51 -12.92
CA GLY A 236 -5.94 -27.79 -12.22
C GLY A 236 -5.52 -27.68 -10.74
N GLY A 237 -5.91 -26.57 -10.09
CA GLY A 237 -5.54 -26.26 -8.71
C GLY A 237 -4.15 -25.66 -8.52
N ASN A 238 -3.40 -25.40 -9.60
CA ASN A 238 -2.07 -24.79 -9.54
C ASN A 238 -2.05 -23.40 -10.16
N VAL A 239 -1.30 -22.50 -9.52
CA VAL A 239 -1.05 -21.14 -9.97
C VAL A 239 0.41 -21.00 -10.37
N SER A 240 0.65 -20.37 -11.52
CA SER A 240 1.96 -19.90 -11.97
C SER A 240 1.92 -18.38 -11.97
N LEU A 241 2.55 -17.77 -10.98
CA LEU A 241 2.48 -16.33 -10.73
C LEU A 241 3.84 -15.68 -10.99
N GLU A 242 3.95 -14.93 -12.08
CA GLU A 242 5.15 -14.14 -12.39
C GLU A 242 5.09 -12.76 -11.71
N LEU A 243 6.08 -12.45 -10.87
CA LEU A 243 6.29 -11.12 -10.31
C LEU A 243 7.48 -10.45 -10.99
N GLN A 244 7.28 -9.19 -11.36
CA GLN A 244 8.36 -8.32 -11.87
C GLN A 244 9.36 -7.98 -10.75
N PRO A 245 10.57 -7.50 -11.09
CA PRO A 245 11.52 -7.00 -10.10
C PRO A 245 10.90 -5.97 -9.15
N PHE A 246 11.28 -6.00 -7.87
CA PHE A 246 10.82 -5.04 -6.85
C PHE A 246 9.30 -4.82 -6.85
N SER A 247 8.53 -5.90 -6.92
CA SER A 247 7.08 -5.83 -6.98
C SER A 247 6.40 -6.68 -5.91
N SER A 248 5.13 -6.40 -5.67
CA SER A 248 4.28 -7.15 -4.77
C SER A 248 2.88 -7.32 -5.35
N MET A 249 2.22 -8.42 -5.05
CA MET A 249 0.82 -8.68 -5.43
C MET A 249 0.03 -9.16 -4.22
N ILE A 250 -1.24 -8.75 -4.16
CA ILE A 250 -2.22 -9.29 -3.21
C ILE A 250 -3.32 -9.92 -4.06
N LEU A 251 -3.43 -11.24 -4.00
CA LEU A 251 -4.35 -12.02 -4.80
C LEU A 251 -5.50 -12.53 -3.95
N VAL A 252 -6.71 -12.32 -4.42
CA VAL A 252 -7.95 -12.83 -3.82
C VAL A 252 -8.70 -13.69 -4.83
N SER A 253 -9.61 -14.55 -4.36
CA SER A 253 -10.48 -15.31 -5.28
C SER A 253 -11.33 -14.34 -6.10
N ARG A 254 -11.59 -14.66 -7.38
CA ARG A 254 -12.42 -13.82 -8.27
C ARG A 254 -13.77 -13.42 -7.64
N ASP A 255 -14.44 -14.36 -6.98
CA ASP A 255 -15.74 -14.14 -6.35
C ASP A 255 -15.68 -13.19 -5.15
N GLU A 256 -14.49 -13.00 -4.57
CA GLU A 256 -14.25 -12.11 -3.44
C GLU A 256 -13.72 -10.75 -3.90
N PHE A 257 -13.31 -10.63 -5.16
CA PHE A 257 -12.72 -9.41 -5.69
C PHE A 257 -13.76 -8.28 -5.71
N CYS A 258 -13.58 -7.34 -4.79
CA CYS A 258 -14.38 -6.12 -4.77
C CYS A 258 -13.69 -5.09 -5.66
N THR A 259 -14.33 -4.69 -6.77
CA THR A 259 -13.93 -3.45 -7.47
C THR A 259 -14.15 -2.31 -6.49
N ALA A 260 -13.08 -1.63 -6.10
CA ALA A 260 -13.16 -0.48 -5.21
C ALA A 260 -13.76 0.73 -5.97
N ASP A 261 -15.06 0.63 -6.26
CA ASP A 261 -16.04 1.69 -6.47
C ASP A 261 -17.43 1.06 -6.32
N ASP A 262 -17.73 0.50 -5.14
CA ASP A 262 -19.10 0.47 -4.66
C ASP A 262 -19.18 0.33 -3.14
N SER A 263 -19.91 1.24 -2.50
CA SER A 263 -20.31 1.24 -1.08
C SER A 263 -19.21 1.31 0.00
N THR A 264 -18.78 2.52 0.38
CA THR A 264 -18.75 2.97 1.80
C THR A 264 -18.22 4.40 1.90
N ALA A 265 -19.05 5.35 1.47
CA ALA A 265 -19.07 6.69 2.02
C ALA A 265 -20.53 7.01 2.41
N ALA A 266 -20.98 6.42 3.52
CA ALA A 266 -22.18 6.93 4.19
C ALA A 266 -21.77 8.18 4.98
N VAL A 267 -21.65 9.31 4.26
CA VAL A 267 -21.89 10.63 4.82
C VAL A 267 -22.89 11.29 3.88
N SER A 268 -24.06 11.54 4.43
CA SER A 268 -25.19 12.23 3.82
C SER A 268 -24.79 13.51 3.08
N GLN A 269 -25.18 13.65 1.81
CA GLN A 269 -26.24 14.57 1.38
C GLN A 269 -26.41 14.56 -0.16
N GLU A 270 -27.70 14.48 -0.55
CA GLU A 270 -28.35 14.98 -1.78
C GLU A 270 -27.97 14.38 -3.16
N GLN A 271 -28.89 13.56 -3.69
CA GLN A 271 -29.22 13.43 -5.11
C GLN A 271 -30.31 14.47 -5.47
N PRO A 272 -30.59 14.78 -6.76
CA PRO A 272 -30.23 14.02 -7.97
C PRO A 272 -29.68 14.87 -9.13
N GLU A 273 -29.04 14.24 -10.12
CA GLU A 273 -29.49 14.32 -11.52
C GLU A 273 -28.83 13.26 -12.42
N GLU A 274 -29.49 12.99 -13.53
CA GLU A 274 -29.53 11.74 -14.30
C GLU A 274 -28.34 11.49 -15.24
N ALA A 275 -28.26 10.22 -15.67
CA ALA A 275 -27.28 9.63 -16.56
C ALA A 275 -27.13 10.32 -17.93
N VAL A 276 -25.90 10.42 -18.41
CA VAL A 276 -25.59 10.61 -19.83
C VAL A 276 -24.58 9.55 -20.27
N GLN A 277 -24.92 8.92 -21.40
CA GLN A 277 -24.25 7.81 -22.08
C GLN A 277 -22.81 8.16 -22.49
N GLU A 278 -21.91 7.19 -22.36
CA GLU A 278 -20.58 7.21 -22.97
C GLU A 278 -20.72 7.18 -24.50
N ASP A 279 -20.40 8.30 -25.15
CA ASP A 279 -20.24 8.37 -26.59
C ASP A 279 -18.76 8.15 -26.95
N GLU A 280 -18.49 6.96 -27.50
CA GLU A 280 -17.24 6.61 -28.17
C GLU A 280 -17.04 7.51 -29.40
N SER A 281 -16.39 8.66 -29.22
CA SER A 281 -15.74 9.36 -30.33
C SER A 281 -14.30 9.71 -29.94
N ALA A 282 -13.38 8.78 -30.20
CA ALA A 282 -11.95 9.05 -30.18
C ALA A 282 -11.62 10.06 -31.30
N ALA A 283 -11.55 11.34 -30.96
CA ALA A 283 -11.02 12.34 -31.88
C ALA A 283 -9.53 12.05 -32.10
N GLU A 284 -9.16 11.67 -33.32
CA GLU A 284 -7.76 11.45 -33.70
C GLU A 284 -6.94 12.72 -33.42
N LEU A 285 -5.83 12.57 -32.71
CA LEU A 285 -4.89 13.65 -32.46
C LEU A 285 -4.17 14.01 -33.77
N VAL A 286 -4.29 15.26 -34.17
CA VAL A 286 -3.65 15.78 -35.39
C VAL A 286 -2.34 16.49 -35.02
N GLU A 287 -1.22 16.01 -35.56
CA GLU A 287 0.09 16.66 -35.46
C GLU A 287 0.09 18.02 -36.17
N GLY A 288 0.71 19.03 -35.54
CA GLY A 288 0.70 20.42 -35.99
C GLY A 288 -0.56 21.21 -35.63
N ALA A 289 -1.62 20.57 -35.11
CA ALA A 289 -2.82 21.27 -34.67
C ALA A 289 -2.62 21.96 -33.31
N ARG A 290 -3.38 23.04 -33.09
CA ARG A 290 -3.41 23.75 -31.81
C ARG A 290 -4.54 23.21 -30.93
N TYR A 291 -4.29 23.17 -29.64
CA TYR A 291 -5.20 22.72 -28.60
C TYR A 291 -5.22 23.72 -27.45
N ARG A 292 -6.40 24.00 -26.91
CA ARG A 292 -6.57 24.82 -25.72
C ARG A 292 -6.80 23.93 -24.50
N HIS A 293 -5.98 24.13 -23.48
CA HIS A 293 -6.17 23.50 -22.18
C HIS A 293 -7.34 24.16 -21.45
N PHE A 294 -8.11 23.40 -20.65
CA PHE A 294 -9.25 23.95 -19.90
C PHE A 294 -8.90 25.12 -18.96
N LYS A 295 -7.63 25.22 -18.53
CA LYS A 295 -7.09 26.37 -17.76
C LYS A 295 -6.68 27.57 -18.62
N GLY A 296 -6.95 27.56 -19.92
CA GLY A 296 -6.78 28.67 -20.86
C GLY A 296 -5.51 28.65 -21.72
N GLY A 297 -4.47 27.91 -21.36
CA GLY A 297 -3.22 27.86 -22.14
C GLY A 297 -3.40 27.21 -23.53
N GLU A 298 -2.72 27.75 -24.55
CA GLU A 298 -2.71 27.20 -25.90
C GLU A 298 -1.42 26.45 -26.21
N TYR A 299 -1.56 25.31 -26.87
CA TYR A 299 -0.48 24.37 -27.12
C TYR A 299 -0.56 23.82 -28.54
N GLU A 300 0.58 23.62 -29.18
CA GLU A 300 0.70 22.97 -30.48
C GLU A 300 1.17 21.52 -30.29
N LEU A 301 0.44 20.57 -30.87
CA LEU A 301 0.83 19.16 -30.81
C LEU A 301 1.97 18.89 -31.79
N LEU A 302 3.12 18.45 -31.29
CA LEU A 302 4.31 18.22 -32.10
C LEU A 302 4.38 16.79 -32.62
N ALA A 303 4.11 15.80 -31.76
CA ALA A 303 4.14 14.38 -32.11
C ALA A 303 3.40 13.52 -31.09
N VAL A 304 3.02 12.31 -31.49
CA VAL A 304 2.70 11.22 -30.55
C VAL A 304 3.89 10.26 -30.50
N ALA A 305 4.54 10.17 -29.35
CA ALA A 305 5.69 9.32 -29.09
C ALA A 305 5.30 8.06 -28.30
N ARG A 306 6.15 7.03 -28.33
CA ARG A 306 6.01 5.84 -27.49
C ARG A 306 7.17 5.77 -26.51
N HIS A 307 6.87 5.65 -25.22
CA HIS A 307 7.88 5.54 -24.18
C HIS A 307 8.61 4.19 -24.29
N SER A 308 9.94 4.20 -24.40
CA SER A 308 10.73 2.99 -24.73
C SER A 308 10.73 1.93 -23.63
N GLU A 309 10.58 2.33 -22.36
CA GLU A 309 10.62 1.38 -21.22
C GLU A 309 9.23 0.87 -20.81
N SER A 310 8.18 1.67 -21.01
CA SER A 310 6.81 1.34 -20.57
C SER A 310 5.84 1.05 -21.73
N ASN A 311 6.24 1.30 -22.98
CA ASN A 311 5.39 1.27 -24.17
C ASN A 311 4.17 2.21 -24.15
N GLU A 312 4.09 3.13 -23.20
CA GLU A 312 2.99 4.10 -23.08
C GLU A 312 3.03 5.13 -24.22
N GLU A 313 1.86 5.47 -24.78
CA GLU A 313 1.74 6.56 -25.76
C GLU A 313 1.77 7.92 -25.06
N LEU A 314 2.70 8.78 -25.46
CA LEU A 314 2.88 10.13 -24.96
C LEU A 314 2.55 11.15 -26.06
N VAL A 315 1.86 12.22 -25.69
CA VAL A 315 1.67 13.40 -26.54
C VAL A 315 2.76 14.40 -26.22
N ILE A 316 3.52 14.77 -27.24
CA ILE A 316 4.56 15.80 -27.17
C ILE A 316 3.97 17.08 -27.73
N TYR A 317 3.96 18.16 -26.94
CA TYR A 317 3.31 19.40 -27.31
C TYR A 317 4.09 20.62 -26.79
N ARG A 318 3.96 21.74 -27.49
CA ARG A 318 4.67 23.00 -27.21
C ARG A 318 3.70 24.09 -26.79
N SER A 319 4.02 24.78 -25.71
CA SER A 319 3.32 25.98 -25.27
C SER A 319 3.48 27.12 -26.28
N VAL A 320 2.38 27.75 -26.68
CA VAL A 320 2.40 28.89 -27.63
C VAL A 320 2.92 30.17 -26.96
N SER A 321 2.79 30.31 -25.64
CA SER A 321 3.16 31.54 -24.92
C SER A 321 4.66 31.67 -24.62
N ASP A 322 5.32 30.58 -24.25
CA ASP A 322 6.72 30.57 -23.82
C ASP A 322 7.61 29.60 -24.61
N GLY A 323 7.05 28.82 -25.53
CA GLY A 323 7.79 27.87 -26.36
C GLY A 323 8.24 26.60 -25.63
N GLN A 324 7.87 26.39 -24.36
CA GLN A 324 8.27 25.21 -23.60
C GLN A 324 7.61 23.94 -24.14
N VAL A 325 8.39 22.85 -24.25
CA VAL A 325 7.93 21.55 -24.73
C VAL A 325 7.63 20.63 -23.55
N TRP A 326 6.50 19.92 -23.64
CA TRP A 326 5.98 19.04 -22.62
C TRP A 326 5.66 17.66 -23.21
N ALA A 327 5.73 16.63 -22.38
CA ALA A 327 5.30 15.27 -22.69
C ALA A 327 4.27 14.82 -21.64
N ARG A 328 3.20 14.15 -22.06
CA ARG A 328 2.18 13.59 -21.15
C ARG A 328 1.51 12.36 -21.76
N PRO A 329 1.06 11.38 -20.96
CA PRO A 329 0.21 10.29 -21.43
C PRO A 329 -0.95 10.74 -22.32
N LYS A 330 -1.12 10.04 -23.45
CA LYS A 330 -2.17 10.31 -24.44
C LYS A 330 -3.57 10.28 -23.83
N SER A 331 -3.83 9.31 -22.95
CA SER A 331 -5.07 9.19 -22.18
C SER A 331 -5.37 10.44 -21.33
N MET A 332 -4.35 11.07 -20.74
CA MET A 332 -4.50 12.32 -20.00
C MET A 332 -4.65 13.55 -20.90
N PHE A 333 -4.14 13.52 -22.12
CA PHE A 333 -4.30 14.62 -23.07
C PHE A 333 -5.72 14.62 -23.67
N THR A 334 -6.24 13.45 -24.02
CA THR A 334 -7.59 13.28 -24.59
C THR A 334 -8.70 13.16 -23.53
N GLY A 335 -8.33 12.95 -22.26
CA GLY A 335 -9.27 12.74 -21.17
C GLY A 335 -9.99 14.00 -20.66
N MET A 336 -10.89 13.77 -19.70
CA MET A 336 -11.70 14.81 -19.06
C MET A 336 -11.06 15.31 -17.75
N ALA A 337 -11.42 16.52 -17.33
CA ALA A 337 -11.17 17.07 -16.00
C ALA A 337 -12.50 17.58 -15.44
N GLY A 338 -13.17 16.76 -14.63
CA GLY A 338 -14.60 16.92 -14.35
C GLY A 338 -15.40 16.72 -15.65
N ASP A 339 -16.33 17.64 -15.94
CA ASP A 339 -17.19 17.56 -17.13
C ASP A 339 -16.61 18.24 -18.38
N VAL A 340 -15.34 18.69 -18.33
CA VAL A 340 -14.70 19.44 -19.43
C VAL A 340 -13.51 18.65 -20.01
N ARG A 341 -13.38 18.64 -21.34
CA ARG A 341 -12.20 18.08 -22.01
C ARG A 341 -10.94 18.83 -21.60
N ARG A 342 -9.88 18.09 -21.22
CA ARG A 342 -8.62 18.69 -20.77
C ARG A 342 -7.99 19.55 -21.85
N PHE A 343 -8.01 19.06 -23.08
CA PHE A 343 -7.55 19.76 -24.26
C PHE A 343 -8.63 19.70 -25.34
N THR A 344 -8.99 20.85 -25.87
CA THR A 344 -9.93 20.95 -26.99
C THR A 344 -9.16 21.46 -28.20
N LYS A 345 -9.27 20.76 -29.34
CA LYS A 345 -8.65 21.20 -30.59
C LYS A 345 -9.22 22.56 -30.98
N LEU A 346 -8.34 23.48 -31.34
CA LEU A 346 -8.70 24.76 -31.93
C LEU A 346 -8.72 24.60 -33.45
N ASP A 347 -9.75 25.14 -34.09
CA ASP A 347 -9.89 25.19 -35.55
C ASP A 347 -8.88 26.13 -36.21
#